data_AF-A0A428PQW8-F1
#
_entry.id   AF-A0A428PQW8-F1
#
_cell.length_a   1.000
_cell.length_b   1.000
_cell.length_c   1.000
_cell.angle_alpha   90.00
_cell.angle_beta   90.00
_cell.angle_gamma   90.00
#
_symmetry.space_group_name_H-M   'P 1'
#
loop_
_entity.id
_entity.type
_entity.pdbx_description
1 polymer ?
#
loop_
_entity_poly.entity_id
_entity_poly.type
_entity_poly.pdbx_seq_one_letter_code
_entity_poly.pdbx_strand_id
1 'polypeptide(L)'
;MPLQGGPTEPQYHHLPPLQYFRRLATVGHVSHRVPFSRFEQDQYIDYVDIVNKIQLGRRVAGQDEPLRRRKTQLKLRRRRIACQDATAQMALIQFLSAGLDSAGVLTMIHCDRPIVGNSGGDEDLPNALGAHKEVYEFMSSAAKRFNMGF
;
A
#
# COMPACT_ATOMS: atom_id res chain seq x y z
N MET A 1 -1.50 -58.40 36.82
CA MET A 1 -0.30 -57.62 36.48
C MET A 1 -0.73 -56.36 35.75
N PRO A 2 -0.57 -55.17 36.33
CA PRO A 2 -0.98 -53.91 35.71
C PRO A 2 0.18 -53.32 34.89
N LEU A 3 -0.11 -52.82 33.68
CA LEU A 3 0.81 -51.97 32.91
C LEU A 3 0.35 -50.51 33.09
N GLN A 4 1.02 -49.80 34.01
CA GLN A 4 0.98 -48.34 34.12
C GLN A 4 1.89 -47.74 33.04
N GLY A 5 1.38 -46.76 32.29
CA GLY A 5 2.17 -46.04 31.29
C GLY A 5 1.32 -45.11 30.44
N GLY A 6 0.61 -44.17 31.06
CA GLY A 6 0.02 -43.05 30.33
C GLY A 6 1.10 -42.00 30.01
N PRO A 7 1.05 -41.32 28.85
CA PRO A 7 2.02 -40.29 28.51
C PRO A 7 1.90 -39.10 29.47
N THR A 8 3.01 -38.71 30.08
CA THR A 8 3.13 -37.51 30.93
C THR A 8 2.96 -36.25 30.09
N GLU A 9 1.96 -35.41 30.40
CA GLU A 9 1.81 -34.08 29.81
C GLU A 9 3.06 -33.21 30.07
N PRO A 10 3.54 -32.45 29.08
CA PRO A 10 4.62 -31.50 29.30
C PRO A 10 4.12 -30.34 30.17
N GLN A 11 4.78 -30.13 31.32
CA GLN A 11 4.55 -28.95 32.16
C GLN A 11 5.03 -27.69 31.43
N TYR A 12 4.10 -26.86 30.98
CA TYR A 12 4.43 -25.53 30.47
C TYR A 12 4.81 -24.64 31.65
N HIS A 13 6.08 -24.24 31.74
CA HIS A 13 6.48 -23.17 32.63
C HIS A 13 5.80 -21.87 32.16
N HIS A 14 4.81 -21.42 32.92
CA HIS A 14 4.18 -20.11 32.71
C HIS A 14 5.21 -19.01 32.95
N LEU A 15 5.82 -18.52 31.87
CA LEU A 15 6.57 -17.27 31.92
C LEU A 15 5.59 -16.14 32.24
N PRO A 16 5.90 -15.26 33.21
CA PRO A 16 5.04 -14.11 33.48
C PRO A 16 4.93 -13.28 32.19
N PRO A 17 3.74 -12.73 31.87
CA PRO A 17 3.59 -11.90 30.70
C PRO A 17 4.53 -10.71 30.83
N LEU A 18 5.56 -10.66 29.97
CA LEU A 18 6.32 -9.44 29.76
C LEU A 18 5.31 -8.37 29.35
N GLN A 19 4.98 -7.48 30.28
CA GLN A 19 4.19 -6.28 30.00
C GLN A 19 5.05 -5.38 29.13
N TYR A 20 5.11 -5.70 27.84
CA TYR A 20 5.49 -4.74 26.83
C TYR A 20 4.41 -3.67 26.83
N PHE A 21 4.63 -2.62 27.63
CA PHE A 21 3.94 -1.37 27.47
C PHE A 21 4.27 -0.86 26.06
N ARG A 22 3.47 -1.27 25.07
CA ARG A 22 3.32 -0.51 23.84
C ARG A 22 2.72 0.82 24.27
N ARG A 23 3.56 1.82 24.52
CA ARG A 23 3.15 3.21 24.31
C ARG A 23 2.75 3.29 22.84
N LEU A 24 1.44 3.14 22.59
CA LEU A 24 0.83 3.58 21.35
C LEU A 24 1.28 5.03 21.16
N ALA A 25 1.74 5.36 19.96
CA ALA A 25 1.95 6.75 19.58
C ALA A 25 0.59 7.46 19.53
N THR A 26 0.08 7.84 20.69
CA THR A 26 -0.96 8.87 20.82
C THR A 26 -0.28 10.18 20.48
N VAL A 27 -0.39 10.58 19.22
CA VAL A 27 -0.09 11.95 18.80
C VAL A 27 -1.18 12.85 19.41
N GLY A 28 -1.04 13.16 20.70
CA GLY A 28 -1.89 14.12 21.42
C GLY A 28 -1.56 15.56 21.04
N HIS A 29 -0.39 15.77 20.44
CA HIS A 29 0.05 17.02 19.83
C HIS A 29 0.79 16.68 18.55
N VAL A 30 0.25 17.08 17.40
CA VAL A 30 0.95 16.94 16.11
C VAL A 30 2.02 18.03 16.09
N SER A 31 3.29 17.65 16.03
CA SER A 31 4.38 18.63 15.91
C SER A 31 4.39 19.22 14.50
N HIS A 32 4.48 20.55 14.40
CA HIS A 32 4.61 21.26 13.12
C HIS A 32 5.93 21.01 12.40
N ARG A 33 6.94 20.47 13.10
CA ARG A 33 8.24 20.15 12.53
C ARG A 33 8.67 18.78 12.99
N VAL A 34 8.61 17.83 12.06
CA VAL A 34 9.17 16.50 12.22
C VAL A 34 10.25 16.34 11.15
N PRO A 35 11.46 15.89 11.50
CA PRO A 35 12.52 15.69 10.52
C PRO A 35 12.06 14.68 9.46
N PHE A 36 12.40 14.96 8.19
CA PHE A 36 11.95 14.18 7.04
C PHE A 36 12.45 12.73 7.11
N SER A 37 13.69 12.55 7.57
CA SER A 37 14.31 11.25 7.79
C SER A 37 15.30 11.32 8.96
N ARG A 38 15.74 10.15 9.46
CA ARG A 38 16.84 10.08 10.44
C ARG A 38 18.15 10.64 9.87
N PHE A 39 18.30 10.61 8.55
CA PHE A 39 19.52 11.01 7.83
C PHE A 39 19.44 12.44 7.26
N GLU A 40 18.25 13.04 7.23
CA GLU A 40 18.02 14.38 6.69
C GLU A 40 17.26 15.19 7.74
N GLN A 41 18.01 15.67 8.73
CA GLN A 41 17.44 16.39 9.89
C GLN A 41 17.19 17.88 9.60
N ASP A 42 17.77 18.42 8.53
CA ASP A 42 17.60 19.83 8.14
C ASP A 42 16.29 20.08 7.38
N GLN A 43 15.62 19.02 6.93
CA GLN A 43 14.37 19.08 6.21
C GLN A 43 13.22 18.62 7.11
N TYR A 44 12.11 19.38 7.12
CA TYR A 44 10.99 19.14 8.03
C TYR A 44 9.68 18.98 7.27
N ILE A 45 8.86 18.05 7.76
CA ILE A 45 7.47 17.87 7.30
C ILE A 45 6.54 18.51 8.32
N ASP A 46 5.66 19.40 7.84
CA ASP A 46 4.54 19.91 8.65
C ASP A 46 3.38 18.91 8.62
N TYR A 47 3.29 18.11 9.68
CA TYR A 47 2.22 17.14 9.82
C TYR A 47 0.83 17.79 10.01
N VAL A 48 0.76 19.03 10.52
CA VAL A 48 -0.52 19.73 10.73
C VAL A 48 -1.12 20.14 9.39
N ASP A 49 -0.30 20.65 8.48
CA ASP A 49 -0.72 20.98 7.12
C ASP A 49 -1.26 19.74 6.37
N ILE A 50 -0.58 18.60 6.49
CA ILE A 50 -1.04 17.33 5.89
C ILE A 50 -2.41 16.91 6.43
N VAL A 51 -2.61 16.98 7.75
CA VAL A 51 -3.89 16.64 8.40
C VAL A 51 -5.00 17.60 7.94
N ASN A 52 -4.71 18.90 7.84
CA ASN A 52 -5.66 19.89 7.35
C ASN A 52 -6.07 19.65 5.89
N LYS A 53 -5.12 19.26 5.03
CA LYS A 53 -5.41 18.89 3.64
C LYS A 53 -6.32 17.66 3.53
N ILE A 54 -6.15 16.67 4.41
CA ILE A 54 -7.06 15.51 4.51
C ILE A 54 -8.46 15.97 4.94
N GLN A 55 -8.54 16.88 5.90
CA GLN A 55 -9.81 17.45 6.36
C GLN A 55 -10.53 18.25 5.27
N LEU A 56 -9.78 18.99 4.44
CA LEU A 56 -10.33 19.70 3.29
C LEU A 56 -10.92 18.73 2.25
N GLY A 57 -10.24 17.62 1.97
CA GLY A 57 -10.72 16.56 1.08
C GLY A 57 -12.07 15.96 1.50
N ARG A 58 -12.43 16.00 2.79
CA ARG A 58 -13.73 15.55 3.30
C ARG A 58 -14.89 16.44 2.91
N ARG A 59 -14.73 17.76 3.04
CA ARG A 59 -15.81 18.71 2.69
C ARG A 59 -16.21 18.55 1.22
N VAL A 60 -15.21 18.35 0.36
CA VAL A 60 -15.41 18.10 -1.07
C VAL A 60 -16.15 16.78 -1.34
N ALA A 61 -16.10 15.82 -0.42
CA ALA A 61 -16.79 14.54 -0.52
C ALA A 61 -18.19 14.51 0.13
N GLY A 62 -18.65 15.60 0.73
CA GLY A 62 -20.01 15.73 1.29
C GLY A 62 -20.28 14.82 2.50
N GLN A 63 -19.31 14.66 3.41
CA GLN A 63 -19.51 13.92 4.66
C GLN A 63 -19.73 14.87 5.84
N ASP A 64 -20.94 14.85 6.40
CA ASP A 64 -21.33 15.71 7.53
C ASP A 64 -21.19 15.05 8.91
N GLU A 65 -20.97 13.74 8.95
CA GLU A 65 -20.86 12.98 10.21
C GLU A 65 -19.60 13.35 11.02
N PRO A 66 -19.69 13.41 12.37
CA PRO A 66 -18.57 13.76 13.23
C PRO A 66 -17.45 12.71 13.19
N LEU A 67 -16.21 13.20 13.22
CA LEU A 67 -15.03 12.37 12.99
C LEU A 67 -14.58 11.69 14.26
N ARG A 68 -14.67 10.37 14.27
CA ARG A 68 -14.14 9.55 15.36
C ARG A 68 -13.03 8.67 14.81
N ARG A 69 -11.80 8.92 15.26
CA ARG A 69 -10.62 8.12 14.90
C ARG A 69 -10.91 6.64 15.12
N ARG A 70 -10.56 5.79 14.14
CA ARG A 70 -10.80 4.33 14.12
C ARG A 70 -12.28 3.90 14.08
N LYS A 71 -13.24 4.82 14.03
CA LYS A 71 -14.68 4.51 13.93
C LYS A 71 -15.28 4.98 12.61
N THR A 72 -14.94 6.19 12.17
CA THR A 72 -15.53 6.78 10.95
C THR A 72 -14.80 6.30 9.70
N GLN A 73 -15.52 5.66 8.77
CA GLN A 73 -15.01 5.35 7.43
C GLN A 73 -15.08 6.58 6.51
N LEU A 74 -13.95 6.85 5.87
CA LEU A 74 -13.72 8.03 5.07
C LEU A 74 -14.09 7.78 3.60
N LYS A 75 -15.08 8.52 3.07
CA LYS A 75 -15.38 8.54 1.62
C LYS A 75 -14.52 9.61 0.98
N LEU A 76 -13.34 9.23 0.48
CA LEU A 76 -12.43 10.16 -0.20
C LEU A 76 -12.61 10.07 -1.71
N ARG A 77 -12.58 11.21 -2.39
CA ARG A 77 -12.53 11.27 -3.85
C ARG A 77 -11.07 11.34 -4.27
N ARG A 78 -10.58 10.27 -4.92
CA ARG A 78 -9.22 10.26 -5.48
C ARG A 78 -9.18 11.13 -6.71
N ARG A 79 -8.05 11.83 -6.91
CA ARG A 79 -7.84 12.70 -8.08
C ARG A 79 -7.05 12.00 -9.19
N ARG A 80 -6.21 11.02 -8.83
CA ARG A 80 -5.37 10.23 -9.72
C ARG A 80 -5.10 8.86 -9.09
N ILE A 81 -4.75 7.89 -9.92
CA ILE A 81 -4.34 6.54 -9.52
C ILE A 81 -2.99 6.25 -10.19
N ALA A 82 -2.07 5.64 -9.44
CA ALA A 82 -0.83 5.09 -9.97
C ALA A 82 -0.75 3.63 -9.55
N CYS A 83 -0.54 2.74 -10.51
CA CYS A 83 -0.39 1.31 -10.31
C CYS A 83 1.02 0.90 -10.71
N GLN A 84 1.64 0.03 -9.93
CA GLN A 84 2.89 -0.62 -10.33
C GLN A 84 2.57 -2.01 -10.88
N ASP A 85 3.28 -2.47 -11.91
CA ASP A 85 3.15 -3.76 -12.62
C ASP A 85 2.63 -4.99 -11.84
N ALA A 86 3.35 -5.52 -10.85
CA ALA A 86 2.99 -6.67 -10.01
C ALA A 86 1.62 -6.53 -9.32
N THR A 87 1.16 -5.30 -9.07
CA THR A 87 -0.19 -5.03 -8.54
C THR A 87 -1.18 -4.61 -9.62
N ALA A 88 -0.69 -4.05 -10.73
CA ALA A 88 -1.49 -3.55 -11.84
C ALA A 88 -2.17 -4.70 -12.60
N GLN A 89 -1.50 -5.85 -12.74
CA GLN A 89 -2.07 -7.01 -13.44
C GLN A 89 -3.43 -7.42 -12.86
N MET A 90 -3.48 -7.68 -11.55
CA MET A 90 -4.73 -8.10 -10.91
C MET A 90 -5.75 -6.96 -10.84
N ALA A 91 -5.30 -5.72 -10.62
CA ALA A 91 -6.20 -4.57 -10.63
C ALA A 91 -6.89 -4.39 -12.00
N LEU A 92 -6.18 -4.59 -13.10
CA LEU A 92 -6.72 -4.50 -14.46
C LEU A 92 -7.68 -5.65 -14.77
N ILE A 93 -7.39 -6.87 -14.31
CA ILE A 93 -8.32 -8.02 -14.46
C ILE A 93 -9.63 -7.76 -13.72
N GLN A 94 -9.55 -7.23 -12.50
CA GLN A 94 -10.75 -6.85 -11.73
C GLN A 94 -11.50 -5.70 -12.40
N PHE A 95 -10.78 -4.72 -12.95
CA PHE A 95 -11.37 -3.61 -13.68
C PHE A 95 -12.12 -4.07 -14.94
N LEU A 96 -11.50 -4.96 -15.73
CA LEU A 96 -12.11 -5.61 -16.89
C LEU A 96 -13.39 -6.36 -16.50
N SER A 97 -13.34 -7.11 -15.38
CA SER A 97 -14.48 -7.88 -14.87
C SER A 97 -15.61 -7.00 -14.32
N ALA A 98 -15.30 -5.76 -13.92
CA ALA A 98 -16.30 -4.80 -13.46
C ALA A 98 -17.18 -4.25 -14.62
N GLY A 99 -16.82 -4.51 -15.87
CA GLY A 99 -17.61 -4.09 -17.04
C GLY A 99 -17.63 -2.58 -17.26
N LEU A 100 -16.60 -1.87 -16.81
CA LEU A 100 -16.47 -0.43 -16.99
C LEU A 100 -15.79 -0.09 -18.33
N ASP A 101 -16.26 0.96 -18.99
CA ASP A 101 -15.75 1.37 -20.30
C ASP A 101 -14.36 2.03 -20.24
N SER A 102 -14.08 2.80 -19.18
CA SER A 102 -12.80 3.52 -19.00
C SER A 102 -12.56 3.95 -17.56
N ALA A 103 -11.31 4.33 -17.24
CA ALA A 103 -10.94 4.82 -15.91
C ALA A 103 -11.59 6.17 -15.59
N GLY A 104 -12.26 6.28 -14.43
CA GLY A 104 -12.96 7.51 -14.03
C GLY A 104 -12.05 8.68 -13.60
N VAL A 105 -10.75 8.43 -13.39
CA VAL A 105 -9.74 9.44 -13.07
C VAL A 105 -8.43 9.10 -13.79
N LEU A 106 -7.54 10.09 -13.95
CA LEU A 106 -6.23 9.89 -14.54
C LEU A 106 -5.50 8.74 -13.82
N THR A 107 -5.20 7.70 -14.58
CA THR A 107 -4.60 6.46 -14.08
C THR A 107 -3.33 6.17 -14.88
N MET A 108 -2.23 5.89 -14.19
CA MET A 108 -0.93 5.55 -14.78
C MET A 108 -0.46 4.19 -14.30
N ILE A 109 0.10 3.38 -15.19
CA ILE A 109 0.76 2.13 -14.88
C ILE A 109 2.26 2.34 -15.05
N HIS A 110 3.04 1.96 -14.04
CA HIS A 110 4.50 1.99 -14.08
C HIS A 110 5.05 0.57 -14.05
N CYS A 111 6.00 0.28 -14.94
CA CYS A 111 6.70 -0.99 -15.04
C CYS A 111 8.14 -0.83 -14.56
N ASP A 112 8.38 -1.13 -13.29
CA ASP A 112 9.63 -0.86 -12.60
C ASP A 112 10.21 -2.08 -11.84
N ARG A 113 9.45 -3.18 -11.70
CA ARG A 113 9.86 -4.34 -10.87
C ARG A 113 10.33 -5.61 -11.60
N PRO A 114 9.93 -5.91 -12.85
CA PRO A 114 10.34 -7.14 -13.52
C PRO A 114 11.78 -7.12 -14.04
N ILE A 115 12.52 -6.01 -13.87
CA ILE A 115 13.92 -5.92 -14.28
C ILE A 115 14.78 -6.42 -13.12
N VAL A 116 15.41 -7.58 -13.33
CA VAL A 116 16.36 -8.15 -12.36
C VAL A 116 17.74 -7.61 -12.68
N GLY A 117 18.37 -6.91 -11.74
CA GLY A 117 19.75 -6.47 -11.87
C GLY A 117 20.70 -7.66 -11.70
N ASN A 118 21.37 -8.08 -12.78
CA ASN A 118 22.31 -9.20 -12.77
C ASN A 118 23.58 -8.87 -13.56
N SER A 119 23.45 -8.56 -14.85
CA SER A 119 24.59 -8.33 -15.74
C SER A 119 24.81 -6.85 -16.09
N GLY A 120 23.90 -5.96 -15.68
CA GLY A 120 23.94 -4.52 -15.98
C GLY A 120 22.79 -4.10 -16.91
N GLY A 121 22.45 -2.81 -16.89
CA GLY A 121 21.22 -2.29 -17.50
C GLY A 121 21.06 -2.57 -19.00
N ASP A 122 22.16 -2.59 -19.76
CA ASP A 122 22.13 -2.84 -21.21
C ASP A 122 21.76 -4.28 -21.56
N GLU A 123 22.07 -5.24 -20.67
CA GLU A 123 21.69 -6.65 -20.83
C GLU A 123 20.37 -6.96 -20.11
N ASP A 124 20.20 -6.44 -18.89
CA ASP A 124 19.07 -6.76 -18.02
C ASP A 124 17.74 -6.22 -18.57
N LEU A 125 17.73 -5.04 -19.21
CA LEU A 125 16.50 -4.45 -19.75
C LEU A 125 15.95 -5.23 -20.97
N PRO A 126 16.73 -5.53 -22.03
CA PRO A 126 16.24 -6.39 -23.11
C PRO A 126 15.78 -7.77 -22.63
N ASN A 127 16.51 -8.36 -21.67
CA ASN A 127 16.15 -9.65 -21.08
C ASN A 127 14.80 -9.59 -20.36
N ALA A 128 14.57 -8.55 -19.54
CA ALA A 128 13.29 -8.36 -18.86
C ALA A 128 12.13 -8.10 -19.83
N LEU A 129 12.36 -7.32 -20.89
CA LEU A 129 11.39 -7.07 -21.96
C LEU A 129 11.00 -8.36 -22.70
N GLY A 130 11.96 -9.26 -22.93
CA GLY A 130 11.70 -10.57 -23.52
C GLY A 130 10.97 -11.52 -22.56
N ALA A 131 11.47 -11.66 -21.33
CA ALA A 131 10.93 -12.60 -20.34
C ALA A 131 9.50 -12.26 -19.89
N HIS A 132 9.17 -10.97 -19.82
CA HIS A 132 7.85 -10.50 -19.36
C HIS A 132 7.03 -9.86 -20.49
N LYS A 133 7.32 -10.21 -21.74
CA LYS A 133 6.65 -9.64 -22.92
C LYS A 133 5.12 -9.73 -22.85
N GLU A 134 4.58 -10.90 -22.51
CA GLU A 134 3.13 -11.12 -22.40
C GLU A 134 2.48 -10.18 -21.38
N VAL A 135 3.14 -10.01 -20.23
CA VAL A 135 2.69 -9.12 -19.17
C VAL A 135 2.67 -7.66 -19.63
N TYR A 136 3.72 -7.21 -20.33
CA TYR A 136 3.78 -5.85 -20.88
C TYR A 136 2.77 -5.62 -21.99
N GLU A 137 2.58 -6.58 -22.89
CA GLU A 137 1.57 -6.52 -23.94
C GLU A 137 0.15 -6.47 -23.38
N PHE A 138 -0.14 -7.28 -22.36
CA PHE A 138 -1.41 -7.25 -21.64
C PHE A 138 -1.67 -5.88 -21.01
N MET A 139 -0.72 -5.36 -20.22
CA MET A 139 -0.89 -4.07 -19.55
C MET A 139 -0.98 -2.90 -20.54
N SER A 140 -0.16 -2.89 -21.59
CA SER A 140 -0.20 -1.85 -22.63
C SER A 140 -1.53 -1.87 -23.39
N SER A 141 -2.04 -3.06 -23.73
CA SER A 141 -3.33 -3.22 -24.39
C SER A 141 -4.49 -2.77 -23.50
N ALA A 142 -4.50 -3.19 -22.24
CA ALA A 142 -5.51 -2.79 -21.27
C ALA A 142 -5.48 -1.28 -21.00
N ALA A 143 -4.29 -0.68 -20.87
CA ALA A 143 -4.12 0.76 -20.68
C ALA A 143 -4.72 1.56 -21.83
N LYS A 144 -4.40 1.17 -23.08
CA LYS A 144 -4.98 1.78 -24.28
C LYS A 144 -6.50 1.64 -24.32
N ARG A 145 -7.03 0.46 -23.99
CA ARG A 145 -8.48 0.19 -23.98
C ARG A 145 -9.23 1.07 -22.97
N PHE A 146 -8.68 1.27 -21.77
CA PHE A 146 -9.36 1.94 -20.68
C PHE A 146 -8.94 3.40 -20.45
N ASN A 147 -8.22 3.99 -21.41
CA ASN A 147 -7.70 5.36 -21.35
C ASN A 147 -6.80 5.61 -20.11
N MET A 148 -5.88 4.68 -19.85
CA MET A 148 -4.85 4.80 -18.82
C MET A 148 -3.48 5.05 -19.50
N GLY A 149 -2.58 5.72 -18.79
CA GLY A 149 -1.19 5.83 -19.25
C GLY A 149 -0.36 4.60 -18.87
N PHE A 150 0.63 4.29 -19.70
CA PHE A 150 1.55 3.17 -19.57
C PHE A 150 2.96 3.66 -19.93
#